data_AF-K4GB09-F1
#
_entry.id   AF-K4GB09-F1
#
_cell.length_a   1.000
_cell.length_b   1.000
_cell.length_c   1.000
_cell.angle_alpha   90.00
_cell.angle_beta   90.00
_cell.angle_gamma   90.00
#
_symmetry.space_group_name_H-M   'P 1'
#
loop_
_entity.id
_entity.type
_entity.pdbx_description
1 polymer ?
#
loop_
_entity_poly.entity_id
_entity_poly.type
_entity_poly.pdbx_seq_one_letter_code
_entity_poly.pdbx_strand_id
1 'polypeptide(L)'
;MKLTCAFLLLAAITLSEPYCFVFRHEETDDPSVKCKDSSDGSYHAIGDSWRNSQCGDCGCGANVGSCCAAMARPIAPENCVAMLDLQRCQYTVYRKDDPSVPCQAMASVGK
;
A
#
# COMPACT_ATOMS: atom_id res chain seq x y z
N MET A 1 -31.16 -5.66 -29.48
CA MET A 1 -30.37 -6.33 -28.43
C MET A 1 -29.05 -5.57 -28.30
N LYS A 2 -28.99 -4.56 -27.43
CA LYS A 2 -27.78 -3.74 -27.24
C LYS A 2 -26.89 -4.45 -26.20
N LEU A 3 -25.74 -4.94 -26.64
CA LEU A 3 -24.69 -5.48 -25.77
C LEU A 3 -24.18 -4.34 -24.87
N THR A 4 -24.65 -4.29 -23.63
CA THR A 4 -23.96 -3.52 -22.59
C THR A 4 -22.83 -4.41 -22.07
N CYS A 5 -21.61 -4.16 -22.57
CA CYS A 5 -20.39 -4.61 -21.92
C CYS A 5 -20.37 -4.03 -20.51
N ALA A 6 -20.81 -4.82 -19.53
CA ALA A 6 -20.54 -4.54 -18.12
C ALA A 6 -19.03 -4.65 -17.93
N PHE A 7 -18.34 -3.51 -17.98
CA PHE A 7 -16.96 -3.40 -17.55
C PHE A 7 -16.90 -3.84 -16.09
N LEU A 8 -16.32 -5.01 -15.87
CA LEU A 8 -15.93 -5.54 -14.57
C LEU A 8 -14.98 -4.54 -13.90
N LEU A 9 -15.53 -3.66 -13.06
CA LEU A 9 -14.73 -2.95 -12.06
C LEU A 9 -14.46 -3.93 -10.93
N LEU A 10 -13.55 -4.88 -11.17
CA LEU A 10 -12.75 -5.45 -10.09
C LEU A 10 -11.82 -4.34 -9.60
N ALA A 11 -12.39 -3.37 -8.87
CA ALA A 11 -11.59 -2.60 -7.95
C ALA A 11 -11.15 -3.60 -6.88
N ALA A 12 -9.99 -4.21 -7.07
CA ALA A 12 -9.22 -4.68 -5.95
C ALA A 12 -8.92 -3.43 -5.13
N ILE A 13 -9.85 -3.10 -4.22
CA ILE A 13 -9.64 -2.07 -3.21
C ILE A 13 -8.50 -2.65 -2.38
N THR A 14 -7.26 -2.29 -2.72
CA THR A 14 -6.15 -2.48 -1.81
C THR A 14 -6.45 -1.53 -0.67
N LEU A 15 -7.14 -2.08 0.33
CA LEU A 15 -7.31 -1.47 1.63
C LEU A 15 -5.90 -1.26 2.16
N SER A 16 -5.34 -0.09 1.89
CA SER A 16 -4.21 0.46 2.62
C SER A 16 -4.72 0.77 4.02
N GLU A 17 -4.96 -0.27 4.81
CA GLU A 17 -5.02 -0.13 6.25
C GLU A 17 -3.59 0.16 6.73
N PRO A 18 -3.40 0.77 7.90
CA PRO A 18 -2.09 0.75 8.52
C PRO A 18 -1.77 -0.73 8.86
N TYR A 19 -0.94 -1.36 8.05
CA TYR A 19 -0.58 -2.77 8.22
C TYR A 19 0.95 -2.94 8.19
N CYS A 20 1.42 -3.89 8.97
CA CYS A 20 2.76 -4.44 8.90
C CYS A 20 2.63 -5.94 8.66
N PHE A 21 3.50 -6.49 7.82
CA PHE A 21 3.57 -7.93 7.60
C PHE A 21 5.02 -8.39 7.54
N VAL A 22 5.23 -9.62 7.98
CA VAL A 22 6.51 -10.32 7.92
C VAL A 22 6.36 -11.45 6.92
N PHE A 23 7.36 -11.64 6.08
CA PHE A 23 7.38 -12.70 5.07
C PHE A 23 8.69 -13.47 5.13
N ARG A 24 8.63 -14.73 4.72
CA ARG A 24 9.79 -15.62 4.72
C ARG A 24 10.66 -15.32 3.52
N HIS A 25 11.93 -15.68 3.65
CA HIS A 25 12.85 -15.74 2.53
C HIS A 25 12.41 -16.79 1.51
N GLU A 26 12.73 -16.51 0.25
CA GLU A 26 12.65 -17.46 -0.85
C GLU A 26 14.05 -17.93 -1.24
N GLU A 27 14.14 -19.15 -1.75
CA GLU A 27 15.40 -19.66 -2.30
C GLU A 27 15.61 -19.12 -3.72
N THR A 28 16.82 -18.63 -3.97
CA THR A 28 17.27 -18.14 -5.28
C THR A 28 18.67 -18.69 -5.56
N ASP A 29 19.16 -18.53 -6.79
CA ASP A 29 20.52 -18.95 -7.17
C ASP A 29 21.62 -18.15 -6.42
N ASP A 30 21.30 -16.94 -5.95
CA ASP A 30 22.19 -16.11 -5.13
C ASP A 30 21.76 -16.16 -3.65
N PRO A 31 22.55 -16.75 -2.74
CA PRO A 31 22.18 -16.88 -1.34
C PRO A 31 22.07 -15.54 -0.59
N SER A 32 22.57 -14.43 -1.15
CA SER A 32 22.37 -13.10 -0.58
C SER A 32 21.00 -12.50 -0.93
N VAL A 33 20.38 -12.96 -2.02
CA VAL A 33 19.10 -12.47 -2.54
C VAL A 33 17.98 -13.38 -2.06
N LYS A 34 17.21 -12.91 -1.07
CA LYS A 34 16.27 -13.76 -0.31
C LYS A 34 14.85 -13.21 -0.23
N CYS A 35 14.65 -11.91 -0.40
CA CYS A 35 13.34 -11.31 -0.17
C CYS A 35 12.66 -10.97 -1.48
N LYS A 36 11.54 -11.63 -1.79
CA LYS A 36 10.67 -11.24 -2.90
C LYS A 36 9.63 -10.24 -2.44
N ASP A 37 9.57 -9.08 -3.09
CA ASP A 37 8.45 -8.17 -2.94
C ASP A 37 7.23 -8.71 -3.69
N SER A 38 6.12 -8.91 -2.98
CA SER A 38 4.88 -9.42 -3.58
C SER A 38 4.16 -8.40 -4.47
N SER A 39 4.50 -7.11 -4.37
CA SER A 39 3.85 -6.03 -5.12
C SER A 39 4.31 -5.95 -6.58
N ASP A 40 5.57 -6.26 -6.87
CA ASP A 40 6.13 -6.21 -8.22
C ASP A 40 6.97 -7.45 -8.60
N GLY A 41 7.17 -8.39 -7.66
CA GLY A 41 7.94 -9.62 -7.86
C GLY A 41 9.45 -9.43 -7.85
N SER A 42 9.95 -8.23 -7.55
CA SER A 42 11.39 -7.96 -7.46
C SER A 42 12.01 -8.69 -6.27
N TYR A 43 13.29 -9.04 -6.41
CA TYR A 43 14.06 -9.71 -5.37
C TYR A 43 15.11 -8.77 -4.79
N HIS A 44 15.26 -8.81 -3.47
CA HIS A 44 16.13 -7.94 -2.69
C HIS A 44 17.13 -8.74 -1.86
N ALA A 45 18.32 -8.18 -1.70
CA ALA A 45 19.39 -8.76 -0.91
C ALA A 45 19.16 -8.55 0.59
N ILE A 46 19.71 -9.45 1.41
CA ILE A 46 19.75 -9.26 2.86
C ILE A 46 20.45 -7.93 3.17
N GLY A 47 19.80 -7.09 3.98
CA GLY A 47 20.25 -5.74 4.34
C GLY A 47 19.57 -4.63 3.53
N ASP A 48 18.92 -4.95 2.41
CA ASP A 48 18.23 -3.95 1.59
C ASP A 48 17.01 -3.38 2.31
N SER A 49 16.71 -2.12 2.01
CA SER A 49 15.48 -1.44 2.38
C SER A 49 14.94 -0.68 1.17
N TRP A 50 13.64 -0.72 0.97
CA TRP A 50 13.00 -0.10 -0.19
C TRP A 50 11.57 0.34 0.11
N ARG A 51 11.07 1.28 -0.70
CA ARG A 51 9.66 1.65 -0.76
C ARG A 51 9.03 0.94 -1.94
N ASN A 52 7.99 0.16 -1.71
CA ASN A 52 7.32 -0.55 -2.80
C ASN A 52 6.15 0.23 -3.42
N SER A 53 5.59 -0.32 -4.51
CA SER A 53 4.50 0.30 -5.27
C SER A 53 3.16 0.39 -4.50
N GLN A 54 3.03 -0.33 -3.39
CA GLN A 54 1.86 -0.28 -2.49
C GLN A 54 2.08 0.65 -1.29
N CYS A 55 3.12 1.49 -1.35
CA CYS A 55 3.51 2.41 -0.29
C CYS A 55 3.88 1.71 1.03
N GLY A 56 4.50 0.53 0.93
CA GLY A 56 5.14 -0.16 2.04
C GLY A 56 6.62 0.22 2.17
N ASP A 57 7.05 0.64 3.36
CA ASP A 57 8.45 0.68 3.75
C ASP A 57 8.87 -0.76 4.12
N CYS A 58 9.71 -1.34 3.27
CA CYS A 58 10.14 -2.72 3.33
C CYS A 58 11.62 -2.83 3.69
N GLY A 59 11.97 -3.95 4.31
CA GLY A 59 13.35 -4.33 4.59
C GLY A 59 13.54 -5.83 4.50
N CYS A 60 14.69 -6.25 3.98
CA CYS A 60 15.11 -7.64 3.95
C CYS A 60 16.07 -7.91 5.11
N GLY A 61 15.55 -8.40 6.23
CA GLY A 61 16.36 -8.77 7.38
C GLY A 61 17.10 -10.09 7.18
N ALA A 62 18.02 -10.38 8.10
CA ALA A 62 18.86 -11.59 8.05
C ALA A 62 18.08 -12.91 8.10
N ASN A 63 16.86 -12.92 8.66
CA ASN A 63 16.04 -14.13 8.83
C ASN A 63 14.68 -14.06 8.13
N VAL A 64 14.13 -12.85 7.97
CA VAL A 64 12.80 -12.59 7.41
C VAL A 64 12.80 -11.24 6.71
N GLY A 65 11.92 -11.07 5.74
CA GLY A 65 11.56 -9.76 5.23
C GLY A 65 10.37 -9.18 5.98
N SER A 66 10.23 -7.86 6.00
CA SER A 66 9.05 -7.20 6.53
C SER A 66 8.73 -5.94 5.77
N CYS A 67 7.45 -5.60 5.66
CA CYS A 67 6.98 -4.35 5.11
C CYS A 67 5.91 -3.76 6.03
N CYS A 68 5.94 -2.44 6.19
CA CYS A 68 4.94 -1.68 6.93
C CYS A 68 4.40 -0.53 6.08
N ALA A 69 3.16 -0.12 6.30
CA ALA A 69 2.62 1.08 5.68
C ALA A 69 3.53 2.29 5.94
N ALA A 70 3.93 2.99 4.89
CA ALA A 70 4.88 4.11 4.98
C ALA A 70 4.32 5.37 5.66
N MET A 71 3.00 5.41 5.88
CA MET A 71 2.29 6.56 6.43
C MET A 71 1.12 6.13 7.30
N ALA A 72 0.81 6.98 8.27
CA ALA A 72 -0.41 6.82 9.07
C ALA A 72 -1.63 7.08 8.18
N ARG A 73 -2.68 6.28 8.37
CA ARG A 73 -3.95 6.45 7.66
C ARG A 73 -4.80 7.50 8.38
N PRO A 74 -5.25 8.56 7.72
CA PRO A 74 -6.13 9.54 8.34
C PRO A 74 -7.53 8.97 8.57
N ILE A 75 -8.14 9.33 9.70
CA ILE A 75 -9.55 9.07 9.99
C ILE A 75 -10.36 10.23 9.41
N ALA A 76 -11.11 9.95 8.35
CA ALA A 76 -11.98 10.93 7.71
C ALA A 76 -13.28 11.12 8.52
N PRO A 77 -13.83 12.35 8.58
CA PRO A 77 -15.19 12.60 9.03
C PRO A 77 -16.24 11.81 8.23
N GLU A 78 -17.45 11.66 8.78
CA GLU A 78 -18.54 10.86 8.19
C GLU A 78 -18.87 11.22 6.73
N ASN A 79 -18.86 12.51 6.38
CA ASN A 79 -19.15 13.02 5.05
C ASN A 79 -17.91 13.11 4.13
N CYS A 80 -16.77 12.59 4.57
CA CYS A 80 -15.50 12.65 3.85
C CYS A 80 -14.89 11.27 3.62
N VAL A 81 -13.91 11.18 2.72
CA VAL A 81 -13.18 9.95 2.40
C VAL A 81 -11.70 10.25 2.33
N ALA A 82 -10.88 9.36 2.89
CA ALA A 82 -9.44 9.37 2.73
C ALA A 82 -9.07 8.54 1.50
N MET A 83 -8.37 9.14 0.54
CA MET A 83 -7.89 8.51 -0.68
C MET A 83 -6.36 8.47 -0.67
N LEU A 84 -5.77 7.32 -0.97
CA LEU A 84 -4.33 7.15 -1.12
C LEU A 84 -3.93 7.38 -2.58
N ASP A 85 -3.00 8.32 -2.79
CA ASP A 85 -2.24 8.43 -4.04
C ASP A 85 -1.02 7.49 -3.94
N LEU A 86 -1.05 6.39 -4.69
CA LEU A 86 0.04 5.39 -4.72
C LEU A 86 1.31 5.90 -5.40
N GLN A 87 1.20 6.88 -6.31
CA GLN A 87 2.37 7.44 -6.99
C GLN A 87 3.17 8.36 -6.06
N ARG A 88 2.45 9.12 -5.23
CA ARG A 88 3.06 10.04 -4.25
C ARG A 88 3.23 9.42 -2.87
N CYS A 89 2.57 8.30 -2.62
CA CYS A 89 2.43 7.71 -1.29
C CYS A 89 1.95 8.76 -0.28
N GLN A 90 0.76 9.32 -0.52
CA GLN A 90 0.14 10.33 0.32
C GLN A 90 -1.37 10.14 0.40
N TYR A 91 -1.93 10.37 1.59
CA TYR A 91 -3.37 10.47 1.74
C TYR A 91 -3.85 11.91 1.53
N THR A 92 -4.99 12.01 0.86
CA THR A 92 -5.80 13.22 0.77
C THR A 92 -7.20 12.93 1.28
N VAL A 93 -7.83 13.89 1.96
CA VAL A 93 -9.18 13.73 2.49
C VAL A 93 -10.10 14.75 1.83
N TYR A 94 -11.17 14.28 1.20
CA TYR A 94 -12.14 15.13 0.48
C TYR A 94 -13.57 14.72 0.81
N ARG A 95 -14.53 15.58 0.48
CA ARG A 95 -15.95 15.25 0.63
C ARG A 95 -16.33 14.09 -0.29
N LYS A 96 -17.22 13.24 0.19
CA LYS A 96 -17.75 12.10 -0.59
C LYS A 96 -18.55 12.54 -1.81
N ASP A 97 -19.26 13.67 -1.70
CA ASP A 97 -20.14 14.20 -2.75
C ASP A 97 -19.45 15.21 -3.69
N ASP A 98 -18.32 15.78 -3.28
CA ASP A 98 -17.51 16.68 -4.10
C ASP A 98 -16.01 16.54 -3.80
N PRO A 99 -15.27 15.76 -4.61
CA PRO A 99 -13.83 15.56 -4.43
C PRO A 99 -12.97 16.82 -4.59
N SER A 100 -13.51 17.94 -5.08
CA SER A 100 -12.79 19.21 -5.16
C SER A 100 -12.70 19.94 -3.81
N VAL A 101 -13.51 19.53 -2.83
CA VAL A 101 -13.59 20.17 -1.51
C VAL A 101 -12.79 19.36 -0.48
N PRO A 102 -11.66 19.90 0.03
CA PRO A 102 -10.85 19.20 1.03
C PRO A 102 -11.56 19.14 2.38
N CYS A 103 -11.30 18.05 3.11
CA CYS A 103 -11.68 17.89 4.50
C CYS A 103 -10.45 17.81 5.40
N GLN A 104 -10.60 18.21 6.66
CA GLN A 104 -9.60 17.95 7.68
C GLN A 104 -9.80 16.55 8.27
N ALA A 105 -8.71 15.79 8.43
CA ALA A 105 -8.76 14.51 9.13
C ALA A 105 -9.02 14.73 10.63
N MET A 106 -9.77 13.82 11.26
CA MET A 106 -10.06 13.87 12.69
C MET A 106 -8.87 13.41 13.53
N ALA A 107 -8.16 12.39 13.04
CA ALA A 107 -7.00 11.76 13.67
C ALA A 107 -6.24 10.94 12.61
N SER A 108 -5.22 10.20 13.01
CA SER A 108 -4.53 9.23 12.15
C SER A 108 -4.17 7.97 12.93
N VAL A 109 -4.13 6.82 12.25
CA VAL A 109 -3.82 5.52 12.86
C VAL A 109 -2.65 4.88 12.12
N GLY A 110 -1.74 4.29 12.90
CA GLY A 110 -0.57 3.58 12.39
C GLY A 110 0.67 4.46 12.19
N LYS A 111 1.67 3.82 11.56
CA LYS A 111 3.11 4.13 11.53
C LYS A 111 3.86 3.70 12.78
#